data_AF-A0A2W6RPD7-F1
#
_entry.id   AF-A0A2W6RPD7-F1
#
_cell.length_a   1.000
_cell.length_b   1.000
_cell.length_c   1.000
_cell.angle_alpha   90.00
_cell.angle_beta   90.00
_cell.angle_gamma   90.00
#
_symmetry.space_group_name_H-M   'P 1'
#
loop_
_entity.id
_entity.type
_entity.pdbx_description
1 polymer ?
#
loop_
_entity_poly.entity_id
_entity_poly.type
_entity_poly.pdbx_seq_one_letter_code
_entity_poly.pdbx_strand_id
1 'polypeptide(L)'
;MAHLAPLEAAVMEAMVWQMGDSVPDLAAQAAASSPGLRRNTGAGLYSQFLVDANRRAANPDATGLFGTVHAVVRGLADPVGFQIELRQGRLTALHGWSYGRDTRVIDFSSVPVEEVFTVDEHGRSVPYRPARQTEAPAVPRAKPGVPTGVLQRLQQEPTPESHAKTFGVPLGSQPAAAPTLEPISPVGLTFVGLYLATALVGLILVFALRLPIVMVLVGVVWVLRAAHGKKGRAQLADFAARLDRQGVFQSFRPR
;
A
#
# COMPACT_ATOMS: atom_id res chain seq x y z
N MET A 1 -3.89 15.94 17.99
CA MET A 1 -3.99 14.48 17.82
C MET A 1 -4.02 13.76 19.17
N ALA A 2 -4.66 14.32 20.20
CA ALA A 2 -4.55 13.83 21.58
C ALA A 2 -5.29 12.50 21.84
N HIS A 3 -6.16 12.09 20.91
CA HIS A 3 -6.93 10.84 20.97
C HIS A 3 -6.21 9.64 20.34
N LEU A 4 -5.06 9.86 19.69
CA LEU A 4 -4.25 8.81 19.09
C LEU A 4 -3.35 8.14 20.14
N ALA A 5 -3.06 6.85 19.97
CA ALA A 5 -2.01 6.21 20.77
C ALA A 5 -0.64 6.85 20.49
N PRO A 6 0.34 6.76 21.41
CA PRO A 6 1.65 7.40 21.24
C PRO A 6 2.34 7.04 19.92
N LEU A 7 2.31 5.76 19.53
CA LEU A 7 2.86 5.28 18.26
C LEU A 7 2.11 5.86 17.05
N GLU A 8 0.79 5.85 17.09
CA GLU A 8 -0.04 6.40 16.01
C GLU A 8 0.18 7.90 15.85
N ALA A 9 0.29 8.65 16.94
CA ALA A 9 0.55 10.07 16.92
C ALA A 9 1.91 10.38 16.29
N ALA A 10 2.98 9.71 16.74
CA ALA A 10 4.33 9.92 16.22
C ALA A 10 4.43 9.58 14.72
N VAL A 11 3.83 8.47 14.30
CA VAL A 11 3.78 8.07 12.90
C VAL A 11 2.95 9.03 12.06
N MET A 12 1.80 9.49 12.57
CA MET A 12 0.92 10.40 11.85
C MET A 12 1.56 11.78 11.67
N GLU A 13 2.29 12.28 12.67
CA GLU A 13 3.07 13.53 12.55
C GLU A 13 4.15 13.43 11.46
N ALA A 14 4.89 12.32 11.42
CA ALA A 14 5.86 12.06 10.36
C ALA A 14 5.18 11.93 8.99
N MET A 15 4.01 11.30 8.93
CA MET A 15 3.23 11.15 7.69
C MET A 15 2.75 12.50 7.16
N VAL A 16 2.27 13.38 8.04
CA VAL A 16 1.88 14.76 7.70
C VAL A 16 3.06 15.54 7.13
N TRP A 17 4.25 15.39 7.72
CA TRP A 17 5.45 16.03 7.20
C TRP A 17 5.85 15.48 5.84
N GLN A 18 5.85 14.16 5.66
CA GLN A 18 6.20 13.51 4.40
C GLN A 18 5.21 13.86 3.27
N MET A 19 3.91 13.92 3.59
CA MET A 19 2.85 13.99 2.60
C MET A 19 2.23 15.38 2.45
N GLY A 20 2.80 16.41 3.08
CA GLY A 20 2.22 17.76 3.15
C GLY A 20 1.81 18.33 1.79
N ASP A 21 2.58 18.06 0.73
CA ASP A 21 2.27 18.55 -0.62
C ASP A 21 1.21 17.69 -1.35
N SER A 22 1.17 16.39 -1.07
CA SER A 22 0.28 15.43 -1.76
C SER A 22 -1.12 15.37 -1.13
N VAL A 23 -1.19 15.55 0.20
CA VAL A 23 -2.40 15.47 1.01
C VAL A 23 -2.38 16.59 2.06
N PRO A 24 -2.57 17.85 1.63
CA PRO A 24 -2.36 19.03 2.48
C PRO A 24 -3.30 19.14 3.67
N ASP A 25 -4.43 18.44 3.65
CA ASP A 25 -5.41 18.43 4.74
C ASP A 25 -5.23 17.25 5.73
N LEU A 26 -4.22 16.39 5.54
CA LEU A 26 -4.00 15.19 6.36
C LEU A 26 -3.94 15.50 7.86
N ALA A 27 -3.19 16.55 8.25
CA ALA A 27 -3.05 16.94 9.65
C ALA A 27 -4.40 17.30 10.28
N ALA A 28 -5.22 18.04 9.54
CA ALA A 28 -6.52 18.50 10.00
C ALA A 28 -7.57 17.37 9.99
N GLN A 29 -7.42 16.37 9.12
CA GLN A 29 -8.23 15.16 9.15
C GLN A 29 -7.87 14.27 10.35
N ALA A 30 -6.58 14.01 10.58
CA ALA A 30 -6.11 13.21 11.71
C ALA A 30 -6.40 13.89 13.06
N ALA A 31 -6.36 15.22 13.14
CA ALA A 31 -6.74 15.95 14.36
C ALA A 31 -8.24 15.91 14.66
N ALA A 32 -9.09 15.86 13.62
CA ALA A 32 -10.54 15.84 13.74
C ALA A 32 -11.16 14.43 13.67
N SER A 33 -10.34 13.40 13.51
CA SER A 33 -10.82 12.02 13.43
C SER A 33 -11.26 11.50 14.79
N SER A 34 -12.15 10.52 14.79
CA SER A 34 -12.41 9.68 15.94
C SER A 34 -11.66 8.35 15.78
N PRO A 35 -11.10 7.78 16.86
CA PRO A 35 -10.50 6.46 16.81
C PRO A 35 -11.59 5.41 16.52
N GLY A 36 -11.34 4.54 15.56
CA GLY A 36 -12.18 3.39 15.24
C GLY A 36 -11.64 2.10 15.84
N LEU A 37 -11.65 1.03 15.05
CA LEU A 37 -11.04 -0.24 15.41
C LEU A 37 -9.51 -0.14 15.47
N ARG A 38 -8.90 -0.61 16.55
CA ARG A 38 -7.46 -0.90 16.63
C ARG A 38 -7.25 -2.40 16.79
N ARG A 39 -6.36 -2.96 15.97
CA ARG A 39 -6.08 -4.40 15.99
C ARG A 39 -4.60 -4.68 15.73
N ASN A 40 -4.03 -5.56 16.54
CA ASN A 40 -2.79 -6.25 16.23
C ASN A 40 -3.12 -7.45 15.35
N THR A 41 -2.57 -7.49 14.13
CA THR A 41 -2.83 -8.56 13.16
C THR A 41 -1.92 -9.76 13.34
N GLY A 42 -0.94 -9.66 14.24
CA GLY A 42 0.19 -10.60 14.38
C GLY A 42 1.29 -10.40 13.35
N ALA A 43 1.01 -9.68 12.26
CA ALA A 43 2.01 -9.20 11.31
C ALA A 43 2.29 -7.69 11.46
N GLY A 44 1.54 -7.00 12.33
CA GLY A 44 1.67 -5.57 12.59
C GLY A 44 0.41 -4.94 13.18
N LEU A 45 0.18 -3.68 12.82
CA LEU A 45 -0.89 -2.84 13.34
C LEU A 45 -1.93 -2.54 12.25
N TYR A 46 -3.20 -2.53 12.64
CA TYR A 46 -4.25 -1.90 11.87
C TYR A 46 -5.04 -0.95 12.78
N SER A 47 -5.12 0.31 12.39
CA SER A 47 -5.88 1.32 13.11
C SER A 47 -6.83 2.05 12.16
N GLN A 48 -8.11 2.03 12.46
CA GLN A 48 -9.13 2.72 11.67
C GLN A 48 -9.34 4.13 12.21
N PHE A 49 -9.56 5.07 11.30
CA PHE A 49 -9.95 6.45 11.62
C PHE A 49 -11.31 6.75 11.02
N LEU A 50 -12.16 7.39 11.81
CA LEU A 50 -13.46 7.88 11.37
C LEU A 50 -13.34 9.39 11.18
N VAL A 51 -13.38 9.84 9.93
CA VAL A 51 -13.39 11.25 9.55
C VAL A 51 -14.80 11.61 9.06
N ASP A 52 -15.27 12.82 9.35
CA ASP A 52 -16.59 13.30 8.91
C ASP A 52 -16.81 13.10 7.40
N ALA A 53 -17.88 12.39 7.05
CA ALA A 53 -18.29 12.08 5.68
C ALA A 53 -18.72 13.32 4.88
N ASN A 54 -19.09 14.43 5.53
CA ASN A 54 -19.46 15.67 4.86
C ASN A 54 -18.28 16.61 4.60
N ARG A 55 -17.11 16.32 5.18
CA ARG A 55 -15.89 17.11 4.96
C ARG A 55 -15.45 17.05 3.50
N ARG A 56 -15.14 18.21 2.91
CA ARG A 56 -14.50 18.28 1.60
C ARG A 56 -13.03 17.91 1.71
N ALA A 57 -12.58 16.90 0.96
CA ALA A 57 -11.17 16.55 0.84
C ALA A 57 -10.45 17.54 -0.09
N ALA A 58 -9.21 17.91 0.26
CA ALA A 58 -8.40 18.79 -0.58
C ALA A 58 -7.98 18.11 -1.90
N ASN A 59 -7.75 16.81 -1.86
CA ASN A 59 -7.38 15.99 -3.02
C ASN A 59 -8.29 14.75 -3.11
N PRO A 60 -9.46 14.82 -3.76
CA PRO A 60 -10.42 13.71 -3.82
C PRO A 60 -9.94 12.53 -4.67
N ASP A 61 -8.90 12.70 -5.49
CA ASP A 61 -8.37 11.63 -6.35
C ASP A 61 -7.38 10.73 -5.59
N ALA A 62 -6.89 11.16 -4.41
CA ALA A 62 -6.00 10.38 -3.57
C ALA A 62 -6.72 9.17 -2.95
N THR A 63 -6.61 8.01 -3.60
CA THR A 63 -7.18 6.74 -3.12
C THR A 63 -6.14 5.63 -3.18
N GLY A 64 -5.94 4.90 -2.08
CA GLY A 64 -4.94 3.85 -1.97
C GLY A 64 -4.15 3.91 -0.66
N LEU A 65 -3.01 3.22 -0.63
CA LEU A 65 -2.05 3.25 0.47
C LEU A 65 -0.91 4.23 0.14
N PHE A 66 -0.52 5.05 1.11
CA PHE A 66 0.47 6.10 0.95
C PHE A 66 1.42 6.17 2.13
N GLY A 67 2.65 6.64 1.86
CA GLY A 67 3.66 6.87 2.87
C GLY A 67 4.75 5.79 2.92
N THR A 68 5.86 6.17 3.52
CA THR A 68 7.03 5.29 3.73
C THR A 68 7.61 5.53 5.12
N VAL A 69 6.74 5.83 6.09
CA VAL A 69 7.15 6.11 7.48
C VAL A 69 7.46 4.78 8.15
N HIS A 70 8.52 4.76 8.95
CA HIS A 70 8.92 3.62 9.74
C HIS A 70 9.15 4.08 11.17
N ALA A 71 8.80 3.24 12.14
CA ALA A 71 9.08 3.49 13.55
C ALA A 71 9.88 2.35 14.16
N VAL A 72 10.95 2.70 14.87
CA VAL A 72 11.66 1.80 15.78
C VAL A 72 10.84 1.73 17.05
N VAL A 73 10.38 0.52 17.37
CA VAL A 73 9.48 0.25 18.47
C VAL A 73 10.19 -0.67 19.44
N ARG A 74 10.14 -0.34 20.74
CA ARG A 74 10.78 -1.18 21.75
C ARG A 74 10.21 -2.60 21.75
N GLY A 75 11.10 -3.59 21.79
CA GLY A 75 10.73 -5.00 21.80
C GLY A 75 10.64 -5.64 20.42
N LEU A 76 10.84 -4.87 19.34
CA LEU A 76 11.04 -5.39 17.99
C LEU A 76 12.48 -5.14 17.53
N ALA A 77 13.10 -6.15 16.92
CA ALA A 77 14.45 -6.04 16.37
C ALA A 77 14.48 -5.20 15.08
N ASP A 78 13.41 -5.30 14.30
CA ASP A 78 13.24 -4.62 13.02
C ASP A 78 12.18 -3.49 13.19
N PRO A 79 12.34 -2.37 12.47
CA PRO A 79 11.35 -1.29 12.51
C PRO A 79 10.00 -1.76 11.95
N VAL A 80 8.93 -1.09 12.36
CA VAL A 80 7.59 -1.30 11.79
C VAL A 80 7.40 -0.27 10.69
N GLY A 81 7.05 -0.73 9.48
CA GLY A 81 6.71 0.15 8.37
C GLY A 81 5.23 0.56 8.44
N PHE A 82 4.92 1.78 8.04
CA PHE A 82 3.61 2.39 8.14
C PHE A 82 3.16 3.07 6.84
N GLN A 83 1.88 2.89 6.52
CA GLN A 83 1.17 3.55 5.43
C GLN A 83 -0.21 4.01 5.90
N ILE A 84 -0.65 5.17 5.43
CA ILE A 84 -2.04 5.57 5.57
C ILE A 84 -2.87 5.06 4.39
N GLU A 85 -4.10 4.66 4.67
CA GLU A 85 -5.11 4.41 3.66
C GLU A 85 -5.95 5.66 3.47
N LEU A 86 -6.04 6.10 2.21
CA LEU A 86 -6.92 7.17 1.79
C LEU A 86 -8.01 6.61 0.89
N ARG A 87 -9.24 7.09 1.07
CA ARG A 87 -10.35 6.84 0.15
C ARG A 87 -10.95 8.17 -0.24
N GLN A 88 -10.86 8.51 -1.52
CA GLN A 88 -11.32 9.78 -2.06
C GLN A 88 -10.75 10.99 -1.31
N GLY A 89 -9.45 10.95 -0.99
CA GLY A 89 -8.74 11.97 -0.23
C GLY A 89 -8.99 11.96 1.27
N ARG A 90 -9.72 10.98 1.80
CA ARG A 90 -10.05 10.90 3.24
C ARG A 90 -9.25 9.82 3.94
N LEU A 91 -8.68 10.15 5.09
CA LEU A 91 -8.00 9.21 5.98
C LEU A 91 -9.00 8.18 6.53
N THR A 92 -8.77 6.91 6.20
CA THR A 92 -9.62 5.80 6.67
C THR A 92 -8.89 4.85 7.60
N ALA A 93 -7.58 4.64 7.41
CA ALA A 93 -6.80 3.75 8.25
C ALA A 93 -5.31 4.09 8.28
N LEU A 94 -4.62 3.56 9.28
CA LEU A 94 -3.18 3.40 9.36
C LEU A 94 -2.87 1.91 9.38
N HIS A 95 -2.02 1.49 8.46
CA HIS A 95 -1.51 0.13 8.33
C HIS A 95 -0.07 0.11 8.79
N GLY A 96 0.25 -0.79 9.70
CA GLY A 96 1.60 -1.09 10.14
C GLY A 96 1.95 -2.53 9.81
N TRP A 97 3.14 -2.79 9.27
CA TRP A 97 3.65 -4.13 9.04
C TRP A 97 5.04 -4.29 9.64
N SER A 98 5.30 -5.49 10.15
CA SER A 98 6.60 -5.92 10.61
C SER A 98 7.22 -6.86 9.57
N TYR A 99 8.53 -6.79 9.42
CA TYR A 99 9.28 -7.52 8.38
C TYR A 99 9.42 -9.02 8.72
N GLY A 100 8.31 -9.74 8.76
CA GLY A 100 8.27 -11.17 9.08
C GLY A 100 8.40 -11.50 10.56
N ARG A 101 8.14 -10.53 11.46
CA ARG A 101 8.14 -10.74 12.91
C ARG A 101 6.71 -10.97 13.41
N ASP A 102 6.57 -11.82 14.43
CA ASP A 102 5.29 -11.94 15.14
C ASP A 102 5.15 -10.78 16.11
N THR A 103 4.11 -9.97 15.93
CA THR A 103 3.85 -8.79 16.76
C THR A 103 2.83 -9.03 17.85
N ARG A 104 2.23 -10.22 17.99
CA ARG A 104 1.08 -10.46 18.90
C ARG A 104 1.35 -10.12 20.37
N VAL A 105 2.61 -10.22 20.79
CA VAL A 105 3.03 -9.89 22.16
C VAL A 105 3.21 -8.39 22.41
N ILE A 106 3.17 -7.57 21.35
CA ILE A 106 3.36 -6.13 21.41
C ILE A 106 2.01 -5.44 21.58
N ASP A 107 1.87 -4.66 22.66
CA ASP A 107 0.77 -3.72 22.80
C ASP A 107 1.09 -2.40 22.11
N PHE A 108 0.68 -2.28 20.84
CA PHE A 108 0.86 -1.06 20.06
C PHE A 108 0.15 0.19 20.62
N SER A 109 -0.76 0.03 21.58
CA SER A 109 -1.45 1.18 22.21
C SER A 109 -0.57 1.92 23.22
N SER A 110 0.43 1.24 23.79
CA SER A 110 1.28 1.77 24.87
C SER A 110 2.77 1.63 24.60
N VAL A 111 3.15 0.94 23.51
CA VAL A 111 4.55 0.64 23.24
C VAL A 111 5.39 1.92 23.05
N PRO A 112 6.58 1.98 23.68
CA PRO A 112 7.50 3.10 23.48
C PRO A 112 8.02 3.15 22.04
N VAL A 113 7.95 4.35 21.46
CA VAL A 113 8.57 4.70 20.18
C VAL A 113 9.97 5.23 20.47
N GLU A 114 10.98 4.66 19.82
CA GLU A 114 12.38 5.08 20.02
C GLU A 114 12.83 6.06 18.93
N GLU A 115 12.46 5.79 17.68
CA GLU A 115 12.81 6.63 16.54
C GLU A 115 11.74 6.51 15.45
N VAL A 116 11.53 7.58 14.69
CA VAL A 116 10.69 7.59 13.49
C VAL A 116 11.51 8.11 12.33
N PHE A 117 11.42 7.47 11.17
CA PHE A 117 12.14 7.86 9.97
C PHE A 117 11.32 7.59 8.72
N THR A 118 11.65 8.26 7.62
CA THR A 118 11.10 7.98 6.29
C THR A 118 12.18 7.34 5.43
N VAL A 119 11.78 6.76 4.30
CA VAL A 119 12.69 6.27 3.26
C VAL A 119 12.56 7.19 2.06
N ASP A 120 13.67 7.76 1.60
CA ASP A 120 13.67 8.62 0.41
C ASP A 120 13.64 7.81 -0.89
N GLU A 121 13.56 8.50 -2.03
CA GLU A 121 13.53 7.88 -3.36
C GLU A 121 14.79 7.06 -3.69
N HIS A 122 15.89 7.29 -2.97
CA HIS A 122 17.15 6.56 -3.12
C HIS A 122 17.26 5.39 -2.14
N GLY A 123 16.19 5.08 -1.41
CA GLY A 123 16.16 4.01 -0.41
C GLY A 123 16.89 4.35 0.90
N ARG A 124 17.21 5.62 1.15
CA ARG A 124 17.94 6.03 2.36
C ARG A 124 16.97 6.36 3.47
N SER A 125 17.27 5.88 4.67
CA SER A 125 16.55 6.26 5.89
C SER A 125 16.85 7.71 6.28
N VAL A 126 15.81 8.54 6.33
CA VAL A 126 15.88 9.95 6.74
C VAL A 126 15.12 10.09 8.06
N PRO A 127 15.80 10.41 9.18
CA PRO A 127 15.14 10.53 10.46
C PRO A 127 14.11 11.66 10.43
N TYR A 128 12.91 11.39 10.91
CA TYR A 128 11.89 12.40 11.11
C TYR A 128 12.35 13.32 12.24
N ARG A 129 12.59 14.59 11.90
CA ARG A 129 12.81 15.64 12.89
C ARG A 129 11.59 16.55 12.85
N PRO A 130 10.72 16.53 13.88
CA PRO A 130 9.71 17.57 13.99
C PRO A 130 10.44 18.92 13.98
N ALA A 131 9.92 19.87 13.18
CA ALA A 131 10.58 21.13 12.89
C ALA A 131 11.18 21.72 14.17
N ARG A 132 12.51 21.93 14.14
CA ARG A 132 13.31 22.55 15.20
C ARG A 132 12.50 23.61 15.97
N GLN A 133 12.36 23.41 17.28
CA GLN A 133 12.69 24.52 18.18
C GLN A 133 14.05 25.03 17.72
N THR A 134 14.10 26.28 17.26
CA THR A 134 15.32 26.98 16.86
C THR A 134 16.45 26.63 17.81
N GLU A 135 17.37 25.78 17.35
CA GLU A 135 18.60 25.45 18.05
C GLU A 135 19.41 26.74 18.12
N ALA A 136 19.40 27.40 19.28
CA ALA A 136 20.31 28.50 19.56
C ALA A 136 21.75 27.99 19.38
N PRO A 137 22.71 28.85 18.97
CA PRO A 137 24.06 28.43 18.60
C PRO A 137 24.70 27.57 19.69
N ALA A 138 25.19 26.40 19.28
CA ALA A 138 25.75 25.37 20.14
C ALA A 138 26.90 25.91 21.01
N VAL A 139 26.75 25.83 22.33
CA VAL A 139 27.88 25.86 23.27
C VAL A 139 28.44 24.42 23.31
N PRO A 140 29.73 24.20 23.03
CA PRO A 140 30.29 22.86 23.01
C PRO A 140 30.42 22.34 24.45
N ARG A 141 29.66 21.30 24.82
CA ARG A 141 29.90 20.57 26.06
C ARG A 141 29.86 19.05 25.83
N ALA A 142 31.05 18.48 26.05
CA ALA A 142 31.48 17.09 26.27
C ALA A 142 30.52 15.90 26.01
N LYS A 143 31.04 14.94 25.22
CA LYS A 143 30.52 13.57 25.02
C LYS A 143 30.27 12.84 26.35
N PRO A 144 29.17 12.08 26.42
CA PRO A 144 29.28 10.65 26.73
C PRO A 144 28.74 9.78 25.58
N GLY A 145 29.33 8.59 25.42
CA GLY A 145 29.19 7.72 24.24
C GLY A 145 27.75 7.31 23.90
N VAL A 146 27.39 7.52 22.63
CA VAL A 146 26.19 6.97 21.99
C VAL A 146 26.53 5.57 21.49
N PRO A 147 25.72 4.53 21.74
CA PRO A 147 25.87 3.26 21.07
C PRO A 147 25.50 3.43 19.59
N THR A 148 26.52 3.55 18.75
CA THR A 148 26.44 3.34 17.30
C THR A 148 25.94 1.91 17.06
N GLY A 149 24.68 1.69 16.66
CA GLY A 149 24.17 0.31 16.61
C GLY A 149 23.03 -0.03 15.66
N VAL A 150 22.15 0.90 15.26
CA VAL A 150 20.96 0.53 14.46
C VAL A 150 21.02 1.11 13.05
N LEU A 151 21.29 2.41 12.91
CA LEU A 151 21.37 3.08 11.60
C LEU A 151 22.56 2.59 10.74
N GLN A 152 23.69 2.25 11.36
CA GLN A 152 24.88 1.77 10.64
C GLN A 152 24.75 0.30 10.20
N ARG A 153 24.01 -0.52 10.95
CA ARG A 153 23.85 -1.96 10.66
C ARG A 153 22.95 -2.19 9.44
N LEU A 154 21.93 -1.36 9.24
CA LEU A 154 21.11 -1.38 8.02
C LEU A 154 21.87 -0.90 6.77
N GLN A 155 23.02 -0.23 6.95
CA GLN A 155 23.79 0.38 5.87
C GLN A 155 25.01 -0.45 5.44
N GLN A 156 25.33 -1.54 6.15
CA GLN A 156 26.53 -2.35 5.94
C GLN A 156 26.26 -3.79 5.48
N GLU A 157 25.00 -4.19 5.25
CA GLU A 157 24.75 -5.50 4.68
C GLU A 157 25.07 -5.49 3.17
N PRO A 158 26.03 -6.28 2.68
CA PRO A 158 26.31 -6.38 1.26
C PRO A 158 25.10 -7.03 0.59
N THR A 159 24.59 -6.35 -0.44
CA THR A 159 23.48 -6.78 -1.28
C THR A 159 23.61 -8.24 -1.70
N PRO A 160 22.72 -9.15 -1.26
CA PRO A 160 22.40 -10.32 -2.04
C PRO A 160 21.37 -9.89 -3.09
N GLU A 161 21.68 -10.22 -4.33
CA GLU A 161 20.88 -10.08 -5.55
C GLU A 161 19.37 -9.94 -5.31
N SER A 162 18.84 -8.79 -5.72
CA SER A 162 17.41 -8.51 -5.84
C SER A 162 16.80 -9.39 -6.92
N HIS A 163 16.49 -10.63 -6.56
CA HIS A 163 15.41 -11.36 -7.19
C HIS A 163 14.11 -10.85 -6.57
N ALA A 164 13.57 -9.78 -7.14
CA ALA A 164 12.17 -9.40 -6.96
C ALA A 164 11.29 -10.50 -7.55
N LYS A 165 11.13 -11.60 -6.80
CA LYS A 165 10.19 -12.67 -7.10
C LYS A 165 8.82 -12.20 -6.64
N THR A 166 8.04 -11.75 -7.61
CA THR A 166 6.60 -11.64 -7.51
C THR A 166 6.00 -12.99 -7.10
N PHE A 167 5.01 -12.92 -6.21
CA PHE A 167 4.03 -13.94 -5.83
C PHE A 167 4.41 -15.05 -4.84
N GLY A 168 3.55 -15.20 -3.82
CA GLY A 168 3.46 -16.37 -2.96
C GLY A 168 2.60 -16.16 -1.71
N VAL A 169 1.27 -16.11 -1.85
CA VAL A 169 0.37 -16.60 -0.78
C VAL A 169 0.52 -18.13 -0.76
N PRO A 170 0.69 -18.78 0.41
CA PRO A 170 -0.33 -19.75 0.81
C PRO A 170 -0.58 -19.93 2.34
N LEU A 171 -1.85 -20.24 2.62
CA LEU A 171 -2.47 -21.15 3.62
C LEU A 171 -1.61 -21.65 4.81
N GLY A 172 -2.08 -21.78 6.06
CA GLY A 172 -3.44 -21.79 6.61
C GLY A 172 -3.56 -22.88 7.70
N SER A 173 -4.34 -22.60 8.76
CA SER A 173 -5.01 -23.58 9.65
C SER A 173 -5.88 -22.77 10.64
N GLN A 174 -7.21 -22.88 10.79
CA GLN A 174 -8.29 -23.77 10.33
C GLN A 174 -9.62 -23.18 10.88
N PRO A 175 -10.81 -23.81 10.71
CA PRO A 175 -11.67 -23.90 9.53
C PRO A 175 -12.77 -22.79 9.53
N ALA A 176 -12.92 -22.06 8.43
CA ALA A 176 -14.12 -21.27 8.16
C ALA A 176 -14.83 -21.86 6.94
N ALA A 177 -16.16 -21.95 7.02
CA ALA A 177 -17.04 -22.65 6.10
C ALA A 177 -16.67 -22.49 4.62
N ALA A 178 -16.78 -23.59 3.87
CA ALA A 178 -16.43 -23.67 2.45
C ALA A 178 -17.07 -22.51 1.65
N PRO A 179 -16.28 -21.64 1.01
CA PRO A 179 -16.82 -20.70 0.04
C PRO A 179 -17.22 -21.47 -1.21
N THR A 180 -18.51 -21.45 -1.51
CA THR A 180 -19.06 -21.89 -2.78
C THR A 180 -18.33 -21.13 -3.90
N LEU A 181 -17.50 -21.82 -4.68
CA LEU A 181 -16.87 -21.27 -5.88
C LEU A 181 -17.98 -20.87 -6.85
N GLU A 182 -18.32 -19.58 -6.89
CA GLU A 182 -19.19 -19.09 -7.95
C GLU A 182 -18.50 -19.33 -9.29
N PRO A 183 -19.16 -19.98 -10.26
CA PRO A 183 -18.59 -20.21 -11.57
C PRO A 183 -18.27 -18.85 -12.20
N ILE A 184 -17.01 -18.69 -12.65
CA ILE A 184 -16.55 -17.49 -13.36
C ILE A 184 -17.56 -17.19 -14.47
N SER A 185 -18.23 -16.05 -14.37
CA SER A 185 -19.25 -15.67 -15.34
C SER A 185 -18.65 -15.64 -16.76
N PRO A 186 -19.43 -15.98 -17.80
CA PRO A 186 -18.97 -15.93 -19.20
C PRO A 186 -18.35 -14.59 -19.59
N VAL A 187 -18.84 -13.51 -18.98
CA VAL A 187 -18.30 -12.15 -19.14
C VAL A 187 -16.89 -12.04 -18.55
N GLY A 188 -16.66 -12.59 -17.35
CA GLY A 188 -15.34 -12.64 -16.73
C GLY A 188 -14.32 -13.40 -17.57
N LEU A 189 -14.73 -14.53 -18.16
CA LEU A 189 -13.84 -15.33 -19.02
C LEU A 189 -13.47 -14.58 -20.32
N THR A 190 -14.40 -13.77 -20.84
CA THR A 190 -14.16 -12.92 -22.00
C THR A 190 -13.15 -11.81 -21.70
N PHE A 191 -13.19 -11.21 -20.50
CA PHE A 191 -12.18 -10.24 -20.08
C PHE A 191 -10.78 -10.88 -19.99
N VAL A 192 -10.68 -12.09 -19.43
CA VAL A 192 -9.40 -12.82 -19.37
C VAL A 192 -8.82 -13.07 -20.77
N GLY A 193 -9.67 -13.50 -21.72
CA GLY A 193 -9.27 -13.65 -23.11
C GLY A 193 -8.79 -12.35 -23.75
N LEU A 194 -9.45 -11.22 -23.46
CA LEU A 194 -9.05 -9.90 -23.96
C LEU A 194 -7.68 -9.47 -23.44
N TYR A 195 -7.37 -9.70 -22.16
CA TYR A 195 -6.05 -9.40 -21.57
C TYR A 195 -4.94 -10.23 -22.22
N LEU A 196 -5.18 -11.53 -22.41
CA LEU A 196 -4.21 -12.41 -23.08
C LEU A 196 -3.97 -12.00 -24.54
N ALA A 197 -5.04 -11.66 -25.27
CA ALA A 197 -4.93 -11.21 -26.65
C ALA A 197 -4.18 -9.87 -26.77
N THR A 198 -4.46 -8.90 -25.90
CA THR A 198 -3.76 -7.61 -25.90
C THR A 198 -2.29 -7.75 -25.51
N ALA A 199 -1.96 -8.60 -24.54
CA ALA A 199 -0.58 -8.90 -24.18
C ALA A 199 0.18 -9.55 -25.34
N LEU A 200 -0.42 -10.52 -26.02
CA LEU A 200 0.18 -11.20 -27.17
C LEU A 200 0.42 -10.23 -28.34
N VAL A 201 -0.58 -9.40 -28.67
CA VAL A 201 -0.44 -8.39 -29.73
C VAL A 201 0.63 -7.36 -29.37
N GLY A 202 0.66 -6.91 -28.11
CA GLY A 202 1.71 -6.01 -27.61
C GLY A 202 3.11 -6.60 -27.76
N LEU A 203 3.28 -7.88 -27.44
CA LEU A 203 4.54 -8.60 -27.60
C LEU A 203 4.97 -8.64 -29.08
N ILE A 204 4.04 -8.95 -29.99
CA ILE A 204 4.32 -8.96 -31.43
C ILE A 204 4.73 -7.57 -31.93
N LEU A 205 4.06 -6.51 -31.49
CA LEU A 205 4.40 -5.13 -31.86
C LEU A 205 5.80 -4.72 -31.39
N VAL A 206 6.20 -5.12 -30.19
CA VAL A 206 7.54 -4.82 -29.65
C VAL A 206 8.61 -5.64 -30.35
N PHE A 207 8.39 -6.95 -30.50
CA PHE A 207 9.46 -7.86 -30.97
C PHE A 207 9.54 -7.98 -32.49
N ALA A 208 8.42 -8.01 -33.21
CA ALA A 208 8.41 -8.17 -34.67
C ALA A 208 8.50 -6.82 -35.40
N LEU A 209 7.81 -5.79 -34.89
CA LEU A 209 7.75 -4.46 -35.52
C LEU A 209 8.73 -3.45 -34.89
N ARG A 210 9.48 -3.85 -33.85
CA ARG A 210 10.43 -3.01 -33.10
C ARG A 210 9.85 -1.67 -32.66
N LEU A 211 8.55 -1.64 -32.38
CA LEU A 211 7.90 -0.42 -31.90
C LEU A 211 8.41 -0.09 -30.50
N PRO A 212 8.52 1.21 -30.18
CA PRO A 212 8.92 1.62 -28.85
C PRO A 212 7.89 1.14 -27.82
N ILE A 213 8.37 0.49 -26.76
CA ILE A 213 7.55 -0.11 -25.70
C ILE A 213 6.54 0.90 -25.14
N VAL A 214 6.94 2.17 -25.01
CA VAL A 214 6.08 3.26 -24.54
C VAL A 214 4.84 3.43 -25.43
N MET A 215 4.98 3.38 -26.76
CA MET A 215 3.84 3.52 -27.67
C MET A 215 2.88 2.33 -27.57
N VAL A 216 3.42 1.13 -27.39
CA VAL A 216 2.63 -0.09 -27.21
C VAL A 216 1.86 -0.04 -25.89
N LEU A 217 2.50 0.41 -24.80
CA LEU A 217 1.84 0.58 -23.50
C LEU A 217 0.70 1.59 -23.56
N VAL A 218 0.90 2.73 -24.23
CA VAL A 218 -0.17 3.73 -24.43
C VAL A 218 -1.34 3.12 -25.21
N GLY A 219 -1.08 2.35 -26.26
CA GLY A 219 -2.11 1.64 -27.02
C GLY A 219 -2.87 0.62 -26.17
N VAL A 220 -2.16 -0.17 -25.36
CA VAL A 220 -2.76 -1.16 -24.45
C VAL A 220 -3.65 -0.48 -23.40
N VAL A 221 -3.20 0.61 -22.79
CA VAL A 221 -3.99 1.40 -21.83
C VAL A 221 -5.25 1.97 -22.50
N TRP A 222 -5.15 2.45 -23.74
CA TRP A 222 -6.30 2.94 -24.49
C TRP A 222 -7.33 1.84 -24.80
N VAL A 223 -6.88 0.67 -25.23
CA VAL A 223 -7.76 -0.48 -25.50
C VAL A 223 -8.45 -0.96 -24.22
N LEU A 224 -7.69 -1.06 -23.12
CA LEU A 224 -8.22 -1.45 -21.82
C LEU A 224 -9.25 -0.44 -21.30
N ARG A 225 -8.94 0.86 -21.41
CA ARG A 225 -9.86 1.94 -21.03
C ARG A 225 -11.14 1.92 -21.87
N ALA A 226 -11.04 1.68 -23.17
CA ALA A 226 -12.19 1.57 -24.06
C ALA A 226 -13.08 0.35 -23.70
N ALA A 227 -12.45 -0.79 -23.39
CA ALA A 227 -13.13 -2.01 -22.97
C ALA A 227 -13.85 -1.84 -21.60
N HIS A 228 -13.29 -1.06 -20.68
CA HIS A 228 -13.89 -0.77 -19.38
C HIS A 228 -14.97 0.32 -19.41
N GLY A 229 -15.13 1.03 -20.54
CA GLY A 229 -16.22 1.99 -20.75
C GLY A 229 -17.60 1.33 -20.84
N LYS A 230 -18.67 2.12 -20.64
CA LYS A 230 -20.07 1.64 -20.70
C LYS A 230 -20.39 0.91 -22.02
N LYS A 231 -19.89 1.43 -23.15
CA LYS A 231 -20.06 0.82 -24.48
C LYS A 231 -19.21 -0.45 -24.67
N GLY A 232 -17.99 -0.47 -24.16
CA GLY A 232 -17.08 -1.63 -24.25
C GLY A 232 -17.63 -2.83 -23.47
N ARG A 233 -18.13 -2.60 -22.24
CA ARG A 233 -18.75 -3.66 -21.44
C ARG A 233 -19.98 -4.28 -22.09
N ALA A 234 -20.82 -3.47 -22.75
CA ALA A 234 -21.98 -3.96 -23.49
C ALA A 234 -21.56 -4.83 -24.69
N GLN A 235 -20.58 -4.40 -25.47
CA GLN A 235 -20.05 -5.17 -26.60
C GLN A 235 -19.39 -6.49 -26.16
N LEU A 236 -18.67 -6.47 -25.03
CA LEU A 236 -18.07 -7.66 -24.43
C LEU A 236 -19.13 -8.64 -23.90
N ALA A 237 -20.22 -8.14 -23.32
CA ALA A 237 -21.34 -8.97 -22.89
C ALA A 237 -22.08 -9.60 -24.09
N ASP A 238 -22.32 -8.83 -25.16
CA ASP A 238 -22.91 -9.35 -26.39
C ASP A 238 -22.03 -10.41 -27.06
N PHE A 239 -20.71 -10.21 -27.03
CA PHE A 239 -19.74 -11.18 -27.54
C PHE A 239 -19.71 -12.45 -26.69
N ALA A 240 -19.69 -12.32 -25.35
CA ALA A 240 -19.79 -13.45 -24.44
C ALA A 240 -21.09 -14.24 -24.67
N ALA A 241 -22.21 -13.57 -24.90
CA ALA A 241 -23.50 -14.20 -25.21
C ALA A 241 -23.53 -14.90 -26.59
N ARG A 242 -22.67 -14.49 -27.54
CA ARG A 242 -22.48 -15.20 -28.82
C ARG A 242 -21.60 -16.44 -28.64
N LEU A 243 -20.53 -16.34 -27.85
CA LEU A 243 -19.63 -17.46 -27.56
C LEU A 243 -20.32 -18.55 -26.72
N ASP A 244 -21.18 -18.18 -25.78
CA ASP A 244 -21.99 -19.15 -25.01
C ASP A 244 -22.97 -19.91 -25.91
N ARG A 245 -23.61 -19.21 -26.86
CA ARG A 245 -24.48 -19.82 -27.88
C ARG A 245 -23.74 -20.78 -28.83
N GLN A 246 -22.44 -20.58 -29.03
CA GLN A 246 -21.59 -21.47 -29.83
C GLN A 246 -21.01 -22.65 -29.02
N GLY A 247 -21.39 -22.78 -27.74
CA GLY A 247 -20.96 -23.89 -26.88
C GLY A 247 -19.52 -23.77 -26.39
N VAL A 248 -18.85 -22.63 -26.60
CA VAL A 248 -17.43 -22.43 -26.25
C VAL A 248 -17.19 -22.56 -24.74
N PHE A 249 -18.19 -22.24 -23.91
CA PHE A 249 -18.10 -22.34 -22.46
C PHE A 249 -18.67 -23.66 -21.88
N GLN A 250 -19.20 -24.56 -22.73
CA GLN A 250 -19.73 -25.85 -22.26
C GLN A 250 -18.62 -26.76 -21.70
N SER A 251 -17.39 -26.64 -22.21
CA SER A 251 -16.22 -27.36 -21.70
C SER A 251 -15.76 -26.91 -20.30
N PHE A 252 -16.23 -25.75 -19.82
CA PHE A 252 -15.86 -25.17 -18.53
C PHE A 252 -16.98 -25.25 -17.47
N ARG A 253 -18.14 -25.84 -17.80
CA ARG A 253 -19.19 -26.09 -16.81
C ARG A 253 -18.87 -27.38 -16.05
N PRO A 254 -18.81 -27.35 -14.70
CA PRO A 254 -18.68 -28.58 -13.92
C PRO A 254 -19.92 -29.46 -14.16
N ARG A 255 -19.69 -30.77 -14.36
CA ARG A 255 -20.74 -31.80 -14.36
C ARG A 255 -21.27 -32.04 -12.96
#